data_AF-A0A1F4P6Z3-F1
#
_entry.id   AF-A0A1F4P6Z3-F1
#
_cell.length_a   1.000
_cell.length_b   1.000
_cell.length_c   1.000
_cell.angle_alpha   90.00
_cell.angle_beta   90.00
_cell.angle_gamma   90.00
#
_symmetry.space_group_name_H-M   'P 1'
#
loop_
_entity.id
_entity.type
_entity.pdbx_description
1 polymer ?
#
loop_
_entity_poly.entity_id
_entity_poly.type
_entity_poly.pdbx_seq_one_letter_code
_entity_poly.pdbx_strand_id
1 'polypeptide(L)'
;MLKDLVVAPIHFEVFDEYEMSAERICGRDLANQPCYCEFHYVQTQLRSDDDEVIYEVPVYAESLTSWRLLDERWLICKTTVGSFDAAQAHTTLFLSNTKPR
;
A
#
# COMPACT_ATOMS: atom_id res chain seq x y z
N MET A 1 8.95 22.66 -4.02
CA MET A 1 9.27 21.20 -4.10
C MET A 1 7.96 20.42 -4.21
N LEU A 2 7.98 19.16 -4.64
CA LEU A 2 6.78 18.30 -4.73
C LEU A 2 5.93 18.27 -3.44
N LYS A 3 6.60 18.37 -2.28
CA LYS A 3 5.98 18.49 -0.96
C LYS A 3 4.98 19.65 -0.85
N ASP A 4 5.23 20.76 -1.53
CA ASP A 4 4.37 21.97 -1.49
C ASP A 4 3.11 21.80 -2.36
N LEU A 5 3.05 20.75 -3.18
CA LEU A 5 1.92 20.44 -4.05
C LEU A 5 1.00 19.36 -3.46
N VAL A 6 1.38 18.75 -2.32
CA VAL A 6 0.61 17.70 -1.67
C VAL A 6 -0.41 18.31 -0.70
N VAL A 7 -1.64 17.83 -0.74
CA VAL A 7 -2.66 18.17 0.27
C VAL A 7 -2.34 17.41 1.55
N ALA A 8 -2.00 18.13 2.61
CA ALA A 8 -1.65 17.51 3.89
C ALA A 8 -2.88 16.89 4.58
N PRO A 9 -2.81 15.62 5.02
CA PRO A 9 -3.83 15.04 5.90
C PRO A 9 -3.76 15.66 7.30
N ILE A 10 -4.92 15.87 7.90
CA ILE A 10 -5.07 16.30 9.30
C ILE A 10 -5.70 15.25 10.21
N HIS A 11 -6.30 14.21 9.61
CA HIS A 11 -6.95 13.11 10.30
C HIS A 11 -6.61 11.80 9.57
N PHE A 12 -6.48 10.71 10.33
CA PHE A 12 -6.17 9.39 9.81
C PHE A 12 -7.11 8.35 10.40
N GLU A 13 -7.57 7.43 9.54
CA GLU A 13 -8.33 6.24 9.88
C GLU A 13 -7.48 5.01 9.49
N VAL A 14 -7.25 4.10 10.43
CA VAL A 14 -6.50 2.86 10.22
C VAL A 14 -7.46 1.69 10.19
N PHE A 15 -7.28 0.80 9.22
CA PHE A 15 -8.09 -0.39 9.00
C PHE A 15 -7.16 -1.59 8.88
N ASP A 16 -7.25 -2.48 9.86
CA ASP A 16 -6.58 -3.79 9.80
C ASP A 16 -7.59 -4.82 9.33
N GLU A 17 -7.26 -5.52 8.25
CA GLU A 17 -7.98 -6.73 7.86
C GLU A 17 -7.22 -7.90 8.51
N TYR A 18 -7.87 -8.66 9.37
CA TYR A 18 -7.20 -9.76 10.08
C TYR A 18 -7.23 -11.07 9.29
N GLU A 19 -8.21 -11.22 8.39
CA GLU A 19 -8.38 -12.43 7.57
C GLU A 19 -7.41 -12.47 6.37
N MET A 20 -6.87 -11.31 5.98
CA MET A 20 -5.85 -11.15 4.95
C MET A 20 -4.73 -10.35 5.58
N SER A 21 -3.45 -10.67 5.38
CA SER A 21 -2.36 -9.85 5.95
C SER A 21 -2.28 -8.50 5.24
N ALA A 22 -3.23 -7.60 5.55
CA ALA A 22 -3.48 -6.35 4.86
C ALA A 22 -3.82 -5.24 5.85
N GLU A 23 -3.21 -4.07 5.63
CA GLU A 23 -3.45 -2.85 6.40
C GLU A 23 -3.76 -1.72 5.43
N ARG A 24 -4.67 -0.84 5.82
CA ARG A 24 -4.98 0.38 5.09
C ARG A 24 -5.06 1.59 6.01
N ILE A 25 -4.42 2.68 5.62
CA ILE A 25 -4.54 3.98 6.28
C ILE A 25 -5.16 4.98 5.30
N CYS A 26 -6.22 5.66 5.74
CA CYS A 26 -6.88 6.72 4.99
C CYS A 26 -6.68 8.06 5.69
N GLY A 27 -6.03 9.01 5.03
CA GLY A 27 -5.88 10.38 5.53
C GLY A 27 -6.84 11.36 4.84
N ARG A 28 -7.36 12.30 5.63
CA ARG A 28 -8.35 13.31 5.20
C ARG A 28 -7.87 14.73 5.49
N ASP A 29 -8.23 15.67 4.63
CA ASP A 29 -7.91 17.09 4.77
C ASP A 29 -8.93 17.84 5.66
N LEU A 30 -8.76 19.16 5.78
CA LEU A 30 -9.65 20.07 6.53
C LEU A 30 -11.10 20.06 6.04
N ALA A 31 -11.34 19.75 4.76
CA ALA A 31 -12.66 19.64 4.15
C ALA A 31 -13.23 18.22 4.24
N ASN A 32 -12.59 17.35 5.04
CA ASN A 32 -12.93 15.94 5.23
C ASN A 32 -12.83 15.11 3.92
N GLN A 33 -12.09 15.60 2.92
CA GLN A 33 -11.87 14.91 1.66
C GLN A 33 -10.65 13.98 1.76
N PRO A 34 -10.69 12.78 1.16
CA PRO A 34 -9.51 11.92 1.08
C PRO A 34 -8.35 12.66 0.41
N CYS A 35 -7.19 12.67 1.06
CA CYS A 35 -5.97 13.27 0.52
C CYS A 35 -4.74 12.38 0.67
N TYR A 36 -4.86 11.28 1.40
CA TYR A 36 -3.78 10.32 1.60
C TYR A 36 -4.36 8.92 1.69
N CYS A 37 -3.71 7.94 1.05
CA CYS A 37 -4.00 6.54 1.26
C CYS A 37 -2.69 5.75 1.30
N GLU A 38 -2.56 4.89 2.29
CA GLU A 38 -1.52 3.88 2.39
C GLU A 38 -2.18 2.50 2.44
N PHE A 39 -1.59 1.53 1.75
CA PHE A 39 -2.05 0.16 1.70
C PHE A 39 -0.85 -0.78 1.72
N HIS A 40 -0.92 -1.81 2.55
CA HIS A 40 0.04 -2.90 2.60
C HIS A 40 -0.70 -4.21 2.47
N TYR A 41 -0.18 -5.14 1.68
CA TYR A 41 -0.75 -6.46 1.49
C TYR A 41 0.35 -7.50 1.33
N VAL A 42 0.20 -8.61 2.05
CA VAL A 42 1.06 -9.78 1.93
C VAL A 42 0.18 -10.99 1.62
N GLN A 43 0.53 -11.68 0.54
CA GLN A 43 -0.05 -12.97 0.20
C GLN A 43 0.89 -14.09 0.65
N THR A 44 0.37 -15.01 1.44
CA THR A 44 1.08 -16.22 1.85
C THR A 44 0.62 -17.44 1.07
N GLN A 45 1.47 -18.47 1.03
CA GLN A 45 1.14 -19.79 0.52
C GLN A 45 1.56 -20.84 1.54
N LEU A 46 0.72 -21.85 1.73
CA LEU A 46 1.07 -23.02 2.54
C LEU A 46 2.15 -23.84 1.85
N ARG A 47 3.18 -24.18 2.60
CA ARG A 47 4.26 -25.09 2.24
C ARG A 47 4.28 -26.22 3.28
N SER A 48 4.69 -27.40 2.85
CA SER A 48 5.07 -28.48 3.75
C SER A 48 6.52 -28.85 3.44
N ASP A 49 7.34 -28.99 4.48
CA ASP A 49 8.61 -29.69 4.34
C ASP A 49 8.41 -31.21 4.48
N ASP A 50 9.47 -31.98 4.25
CA ASP A 50 9.44 -33.45 4.27
C ASP A 50 9.07 -34.03 5.66
N ASP A 51 9.00 -33.19 6.71
CA ASP A 51 8.69 -33.54 8.10
C ASP A 51 7.21 -33.24 8.49
N GLU A 52 6.32 -33.11 7.50
CA GLU A 52 4.85 -32.91 7.63
C GLU A 52 4.39 -31.60 8.30
N VAL A 53 5.28 -30.64 8.56
CA VAL A 53 4.87 -29.35 9.14
C VAL A 53 4.34 -28.42 8.05
N ILE A 54 3.07 -28.05 8.14
CA ILE A 54 2.46 -27.04 7.27
C ILE A 54 2.76 -25.65 7.84
N TYR A 55 3.40 -24.80 7.05
CA TYR A 55 3.68 -23.40 7.41
C TYR A 55 3.37 -22.45 6.25
N GLU A 56 3.12 -21.19 6.57
CA GLU A 56 2.86 -20.12 5.60
C GLU A 56 4.16 -19.40 5.21
N VAL A 57 4.34 -19.18 3.91
CA VAL A 57 5.47 -18.41 3.37
C VAL A 57 4.94 -17.27 2.52
N PRO A 58 5.45 -16.03 2.66
CA PRO A 58 5.07 -14.94 1.78
C PRO A 58 5.53 -15.21 0.34
N VAL A 59 4.61 -15.12 -0.61
CA VAL A 59 4.88 -15.32 -2.04
C VAL A 59 4.69 -14.05 -2.86
N TYR A 60 3.92 -13.09 -2.33
CA TYR A 60 3.76 -11.76 -2.91
C TYR A 60 3.57 -10.71 -1.82
N ALA A 61 4.13 -9.53 -2.01
CA ALA A 61 3.70 -8.35 -1.26
C ALA A 61 3.54 -7.14 -2.16
N GLU A 62 2.64 -6.26 -1.76
CA GLU A 62 2.42 -4.96 -2.36
C GLU A 62 2.31 -3.91 -1.26
N SER A 63 2.99 -2.79 -1.47
CA SER A 63 2.75 -1.58 -0.72
C SER A 63 2.45 -0.43 -1.67
N LEU A 64 1.52 0.42 -1.27
CA LEU A 64 1.13 1.61 -2.01
C LEU A 64 1.00 2.77 -1.05
N THR A 65 1.65 3.88 -1.36
CA THR A 65 1.41 5.16 -0.69
C THR A 65 1.01 6.18 -1.72
N SER A 66 -0.02 6.96 -1.40
CA SER A 66 -0.57 7.93 -2.33
C SER A 66 -1.01 9.22 -1.66
N TRP A 67 -0.86 10.29 -2.41
CA TRP A 67 -1.19 11.64 -1.97
C TRP A 67 -2.00 12.35 -3.04
N ARG A 68 -3.08 13.02 -2.64
CA ARG A 68 -3.77 13.97 -3.50
C ARG A 68 -2.94 15.25 -3.63
N LEU A 69 -2.79 15.70 -4.85
CA LEU A 69 -2.13 16.96 -5.19
C LEU A 69 -3.15 18.10 -5.20
N LEU A 70 -2.65 19.34 -5.17
CA LEU A 70 -3.48 20.56 -5.24
C LEU A 70 -4.30 20.64 -6.54
N ASP A 71 -3.87 19.98 -7.61
CA ASP A 71 -4.58 19.88 -8.88
C ASP A 71 -5.50 18.65 -8.98
N GLU A 72 -5.82 18.05 -7.83
CA GLU A 72 -6.74 16.91 -7.64
C GLU A 72 -6.25 15.56 -8.18
N ARG A 73 -5.10 15.52 -8.86
CA ARG A 73 -4.46 14.26 -9.24
C ARG A 73 -3.87 13.56 -8.02
N TRP A 74 -3.61 12.27 -8.17
CA TRP A 74 -3.00 11.43 -7.15
C TRP A 74 -1.59 11.06 -7.56
N LEU A 75 -0.62 11.41 -6.74
CA LEU A 75 0.71 10.83 -6.81
C LEU A 75 0.70 9.48 -6.12
N ILE A 76 1.12 8.44 -6.81
CA ILE A 76 1.11 7.06 -6.31
C ILE A 76 2.53 6.51 -6.38
N CYS A 77 3.04 6.08 -5.23
CA CYS A 77 4.24 5.27 -5.10
C CYS A 77 3.79 3.83 -4.80
N LYS A 78 4.10 2.89 -5.68
CA LYS A 78 3.73 1.48 -5.53
C LYS A 78 4.96 0.61 -5.61
N THR A 79 5.14 -0.26 -4.62
CA THR A 79 6.19 -1.26 -4.57
C THR A 79 5.58 -2.66 -4.57
N THR A 80 6.09 -3.55 -5.41
CA THR A 80 5.70 -4.95 -5.43
C THR A 80 6.91 -5.86 -5.24
N VAL A 81 6.70 -6.98 -4.57
CA VAL A 81 7.70 -8.04 -4.36
C VAL A 81 7.07 -9.35 -4.81
N GLY A 82 7.52 -9.91 -5.93
CA GLY A 82 6.96 -11.13 -6.52
C GLY A 82 7.80 -12.40 -6.28
N SER A 83 9.02 -12.25 -5.76
CA SER A 83 9.86 -13.36 -5.33
C SER A 83 10.71 -12.89 -4.16
N PHE A 84 10.37 -13.39 -2.97
CA PHE A 84 11.12 -13.10 -1.75
C PHE A 84 12.50 -13.76 -1.75
N ASP A 85 12.63 -14.92 -2.40
CA ASP A 85 13.91 -15.63 -2.55
C ASP A 85 14.95 -14.83 -3.35
N ALA A 86 14.49 -14.08 -4.35
CA ALA A 86 15.35 -13.23 -5.17
C ALA A 86 15.50 -11.79 -4.65
N ALA A 87 14.77 -11.42 -3.58
CA ALA A 87 14.70 -10.08 -3.01
C ALA A 87 14.46 -8.95 -4.04
N GLN A 88 13.74 -9.24 -5.13
CA GLN A 88 13.47 -8.24 -6.18
C GLN A 88 12.20 -7.46 -5.85
N ALA A 89 12.41 -6.23 -5.36
CA ALA A 89 11.36 -5.24 -5.23
C ALA A 89 11.32 -4.34 -6.48
N HIS A 90 10.11 -4.07 -6.98
CA HIS A 90 9.90 -3.13 -8.07
C HIS A 90 9.08 -1.94 -7.58
N THR A 91 9.68 -0.74 -7.61
CA THR A 91 9.02 0.50 -7.20
C THR A 91 8.68 1.35 -8.41
N THR A 92 7.44 1.79 -8.49
CA THR A 92 6.93 2.70 -9.52
C THR A 92 6.35 3.95 -8.89
N LEU A 93 6.57 5.09 -9.53
CA LEU A 93 5.99 6.37 -9.17
C LEU A 93 5.23 6.91 -10.36
N PHE A 94 3.93 7.15 -10.22
CA PHE A 94 3.07 7.60 -11.31
C PHE A 94 1.93 8.49 -10.82
N LEU A 95 1.28 9.17 -11.76
CA LEU A 95 0.12 10.02 -11.51
C LEU A 95 -1.16 9.32 -11.95
N SER A 96 -2.22 9.49 -11.16
CA SER A 96 -3.58 9.02 -11.47
C SER A 96 -4.58 10.17 -11.35
N ASN A 97 -5.61 10.18 -12.19
CA ASN A 97 -6.73 11.11 -12.06
C ASN A 97 -7.83 10.57 -11.11
N THR A 98 -7.69 9.33 -10.65
CA THR A 98 -8.64 8.67 -9.76
C THR A 98 -7.96 8.29 -8.45
N LYS A 99 -8.73 8.32 -7.37
CA LYS A 99 -8.28 7.84 -6.07
C LYS A 99 -7.89 6.36 -6.19
N PRO A 100 -6.70 5.96 -5.71
CA PRO A 100 -6.34 4.55 -5.61
C PRO A 100 -7.32 3.82 -4.67
N ARG A 101 -7.61 2.56 -5.01
CA ARG A 101 -8.53 1.70 -4.28
C ARG A 101 -7.78 0.85 -3.28
#